data_AF-A0A3N1Q7T3-F1
#
_entry.id   AF-A0A3N1Q7T3-F1
#
_cell.length_a   1.000
_cell.length_b   1.000
_cell.length_c   1.000
_cell.angle_alpha   90.00
_cell.angle_beta   90.00
_cell.angle_gamma   90.00
#
_symmetry.space_group_name_H-M   'P 1'
#
loop_
_entity.id
_entity.type
_entity.pdbx_description
1 polymer ?
#
loop_
_entity_poly.entity_id
_entity_poly.type
_entity_poly.pdbx_seq_one_letter_code
_entity_poly.pdbx_strand_id
1 'polypeptide(L)'
;MSVPVGSARRSARRRAALLYGGLLVGIAIAFVVTVAILNSTVYSASGFVRGYLHALDRGDTASALGLAGVTPSADDVLLTIPEDGRIDDISTTAKGDRVTASFLLDGTRHEAVYDVAPTGAFGGLFTAWGFRTTPTAFLDVTPEHDPRFTANGVDVKAEGSDIATRYTVLAPAVFDLTRDTTYLTADQTTVVAAAPGAVAKGTVDVEPRKSFTDGVRRDVTKYLRTTCVSQKVLFPAGCPFGKEVDDRVTSTPTWSMTAYPPVALKPTKTSGVWIVKRAAGRAHLEVEAQSLFDGQAYDIDEDVPFDVEYLVTIGSDNNLTITPR
;
A
#
# COMPACT_ATOMS: atom_id res chain seq x y z
N MET A 1 -93.82 9.46 40.91
CA MET A 1 -92.75 10.45 41.17
C MET A 1 -91.43 9.84 40.73
N SER A 2 -90.78 10.45 39.75
CA SER A 2 -89.70 9.88 38.94
C SER A 2 -88.33 10.16 39.57
N VAL A 3 -87.52 9.13 39.82
CA VAL A 3 -86.16 9.22 40.38
C VAL A 3 -85.15 9.55 39.27
N PRO A 4 -84.22 10.52 39.44
CA PRO A 4 -83.29 10.91 38.39
C PRO A 4 -82.05 9.99 38.35
N VAL A 5 -81.97 9.09 37.36
CA VAL A 5 -80.83 8.16 37.14
C VAL A 5 -79.70 8.82 36.32
N GLY A 6 -79.67 10.16 36.23
CA GLY A 6 -78.80 10.90 35.30
C GLY A 6 -77.44 11.38 35.86
N SER A 7 -77.26 11.47 37.18
CA SER A 7 -76.12 12.18 37.80
C SER A 7 -74.91 11.29 38.09
N ALA A 8 -75.10 10.04 38.52
CA ALA A 8 -74.00 9.14 38.91
C ALA A 8 -73.10 8.73 37.72
N ARG A 9 -73.68 8.41 36.55
CA ARG A 9 -72.95 8.02 35.34
C ARG A 9 -72.06 9.14 34.76
N ARG A 10 -72.42 10.42 34.96
CA ARG A 10 -71.61 11.56 34.50
C ARG A 10 -70.34 11.75 35.35
N SER A 11 -70.39 11.44 36.64
CA SER A 11 -69.24 11.56 37.54
C SER A 11 -68.16 10.49 37.27
N ALA A 12 -68.57 9.24 37.01
CA ALA A 12 -67.68 8.13 36.69
C ALA A 12 -66.96 8.34 35.33
N ARG A 13 -67.69 8.82 34.31
CA ARG A 13 -67.10 9.16 33.01
C ARG A 13 -66.10 10.30 33.07
N ARG A 14 -66.34 11.33 33.90
CA ARG A 14 -65.39 12.43 34.12
C ARG A 14 -64.12 11.96 34.84
N ARG A 15 -64.24 11.11 35.86
CA ARG A 15 -63.08 10.52 36.55
C ARG A 15 -62.27 9.60 35.63
N ALA A 16 -62.92 8.75 34.85
CA ALA A 16 -62.24 7.92 33.85
C ALA A 16 -61.55 8.78 32.78
N ALA A 17 -62.20 9.82 32.26
CA ALA A 17 -61.58 10.75 31.31
C ALA A 17 -60.38 11.51 31.90
N LEU A 18 -60.41 11.88 33.18
CA LEU A 18 -59.28 12.49 33.87
C LEU A 18 -58.13 11.50 34.09
N LEU A 19 -58.43 10.25 34.41
CA LEU A 19 -57.42 9.19 34.59
C LEU A 19 -56.76 8.80 33.26
N TYR A 20 -57.55 8.57 32.21
CA TYR A 20 -57.02 8.28 30.87
C TYR A 20 -56.34 9.51 30.25
N GLY A 21 -56.86 10.72 30.48
CA GLY A 21 -56.22 11.96 30.07
C GLY A 21 -54.87 12.17 30.78
N GLY A 22 -54.83 11.94 32.10
CA GLY A 22 -53.59 11.98 32.87
C GLY A 22 -52.58 10.92 32.43
N LEU A 23 -53.04 9.71 32.13
CA LEU A 23 -52.20 8.64 31.59
C LEU A 23 -51.61 9.02 30.22
N LEU A 24 -52.43 9.56 29.30
CA LEU A 24 -51.97 10.01 27.99
C LEU A 24 -50.94 11.14 28.09
N VAL A 25 -51.18 12.12 28.97
CA VAL A 25 -50.22 13.19 29.24
C VAL A 25 -48.93 12.63 29.84
N GLY A 26 -49.02 11.69 30.77
CA GLY A 26 -47.87 11.01 31.37
C GLY A 26 -47.03 10.28 30.32
N ILE A 27 -47.67 9.55 29.40
CA ILE A 27 -47.00 8.86 28.28
C ILE A 27 -46.33 9.89 27.35
N ALA A 28 -47.01 10.99 27.02
CA ALA A 28 -46.45 12.02 26.16
C ALA A 28 -45.21 12.68 26.78
N ILE A 29 -45.24 12.98 28.08
CA ILE A 29 -44.07 13.51 28.81
C ILE A 29 -42.94 12.49 28.81
N ALA A 30 -43.23 11.22 29.15
CA ALA A 30 -42.24 10.16 29.13
C ALA A 30 -41.58 10.00 27.75
N PHE A 31 -42.37 10.11 26.69
CA PHE A 31 -41.87 10.07 25.31
C PHE A 31 -40.93 11.25 25.00
N VAL A 32 -41.34 12.49 25.30
CA VAL A 32 -40.49 13.68 25.08
C VAL A 32 -39.19 13.61 25.88
N VAL A 33 -39.26 13.18 27.15
CA VAL A 33 -38.08 12.97 27.98
C VAL A 33 -37.17 11.90 27.39
N THR A 34 -37.72 10.81 26.88
CA THR A 34 -36.94 9.74 26.23
C THR A 34 -36.24 10.26 24.98
N VAL A 35 -36.94 11.01 24.12
CA VAL A 35 -36.35 11.64 22.92
C VAL A 35 -35.23 12.60 23.31
N ALA A 36 -35.42 13.41 24.36
CA ALA A 36 -34.39 14.32 24.86
C ALA A 36 -33.15 13.58 25.37
N ILE A 37 -33.34 12.49 26.14
CA ILE A 37 -32.25 11.64 26.63
C ILE A 37 -31.50 11.04 25.44
N LEU A 38 -32.20 10.49 24.44
CA LEU A 38 -31.58 9.89 23.26
C LEU A 38 -30.81 10.91 22.43
N ASN A 39 -31.31 12.14 22.25
CA ASN A 39 -30.58 13.23 21.58
C ASN A 39 -29.37 13.74 22.38
N SER A 40 -29.41 13.62 23.72
CA SER A 40 -28.27 13.98 24.56
C SER A 40 -27.18 12.89 24.64
N THR A 41 -27.49 11.66 24.22
CA THR A 41 -26.61 10.49 24.39
C THR A 41 -26.25 9.87 23.05
N VAL A 42 -27.17 9.14 22.42
CA VAL A 42 -26.97 8.36 21.19
C VAL A 42 -26.95 9.26 19.95
N TYR A 43 -27.97 10.10 19.78
CA TYR A 43 -28.09 11.03 18.65
C TYR A 43 -27.42 12.38 18.95
N SER A 44 -26.31 12.32 19.69
CA SER A 44 -25.48 13.47 20.04
C SER A 44 -24.29 13.59 19.08
N ALA A 45 -23.63 14.76 19.09
CA ALA A 45 -22.37 14.97 18.36
C ALA A 45 -21.31 13.92 18.71
N SER A 46 -21.17 13.59 20.00
CA SER A 46 -20.24 12.55 20.48
C SER A 46 -20.61 11.15 20.01
N GLY A 47 -21.90 10.83 19.95
CA GLY A 47 -22.41 9.56 19.44
C GLY A 47 -22.14 9.38 17.95
N PHE A 48 -22.31 10.45 17.16
CA PHE A 48 -22.00 10.45 15.73
C PHE A 48 -20.51 10.18 15.46
N VAL A 49 -19.60 10.94 16.09
CA VAL A 49 -18.14 10.74 15.90
C VAL A 49 -17.71 9.36 16.38
N ARG A 50 -18.24 8.87 17.51
CA ARG A 50 -17.95 7.52 18.00
C ARG A 50 -18.45 6.45 17.02
N GLY A 51 -19.62 6.64 16.41
CA GLY A 51 -20.15 5.77 15.37
C GLY A 51 -19.23 5.70 14.14
N TYR A 52 -18.68 6.84 13.72
CA TYR A 52 -17.67 6.92 12.66
C TYR A 52 -16.38 6.18 13.02
N LEU A 53 -15.83 6.41 14.22
CA LEU A 53 -14.61 5.71 14.67
C LEU A 53 -14.81 4.20 14.79
N HIS A 54 -15.98 3.75 15.24
CA HIS A 54 -16.30 2.32 15.23
C HIS A 54 -16.53 1.75 13.82
N ALA A 55 -16.96 2.56 12.85
CA ALA A 55 -17.05 2.10 11.46
C ALA A 55 -15.65 1.88 10.88
N LEU A 56 -14.70 2.79 11.18
CA LEU A 56 -13.28 2.60 10.86
C LEU A 56 -12.71 1.35 11.53
N ASP A 57 -12.99 1.14 12.81
CA ASP A 57 -12.49 -0.01 13.57
C ASP A 57 -13.00 -1.36 13.05
N ARG A 58 -14.23 -1.42 12.53
CA ARG A 58 -14.80 -2.66 11.96
C ARG A 58 -14.44 -2.89 10.49
N GLY A 59 -13.63 -2.02 9.88
CA GLY A 59 -13.38 -2.05 8.44
C GLY A 59 -14.62 -1.79 7.58
N ASP A 60 -15.68 -1.21 8.14
CA ASP A 60 -16.93 -0.95 7.43
C ASP A 60 -16.80 0.30 6.55
N THR A 61 -16.17 0.10 5.40
CA THR A 61 -15.85 1.17 4.44
C THR A 61 -17.08 1.94 3.98
N ALA A 62 -18.19 1.24 3.71
CA ALA A 62 -19.42 1.88 3.25
C ALA A 62 -20.01 2.80 4.33
N SER A 63 -20.10 2.33 5.59
CA SER A 63 -20.60 3.15 6.69
C SER A 63 -19.67 4.32 7.01
N ALA A 64 -18.35 4.09 7.02
CA ALA A 64 -17.37 5.13 7.31
C ALA A 64 -17.40 6.25 6.25
N LEU A 65 -17.45 5.92 4.96
CA LEU A 65 -17.59 6.88 3.86
C LEU A 65 -18.93 7.63 3.92
N GLY A 66 -20.02 6.91 4.20
CA GLY A 66 -21.35 7.50 4.33
C GLY A 66 -21.43 8.51 5.49
N LEU A 67 -20.85 8.18 6.65
CA LEU A 67 -20.76 9.09 7.79
C LEU A 67 -19.81 10.27 7.52
N ALA A 68 -18.69 10.02 6.84
CA ALA A 68 -17.74 11.05 6.43
C ALA A 68 -18.28 11.99 5.36
N GLY A 69 -19.36 11.60 4.66
CA GLY A 69 -19.90 12.34 3.52
C GLY A 69 -19.00 12.31 2.28
N VAL A 70 -18.25 11.22 2.11
CA VAL A 70 -17.28 11.06 1.02
C VAL A 70 -17.81 10.09 -0.03
N THR A 71 -17.78 10.52 -1.30
CA THR A 71 -18.02 9.66 -2.45
C THR A 71 -16.68 9.39 -3.12
N PRO A 72 -16.12 8.16 -3.04
CA PRO A 72 -14.82 7.86 -3.60
C PRO A 72 -14.86 7.95 -5.13
N SER A 73 -13.77 8.47 -5.70
CA SER A 73 -13.47 8.42 -7.13
C SER A 73 -12.58 7.22 -7.46
N ALA A 74 -12.31 6.98 -8.75
CA ALA A 74 -11.39 5.92 -9.18
C ALA A 74 -9.95 6.14 -8.68
N ASP A 75 -9.57 7.39 -8.38
CA ASP A 75 -8.23 7.76 -7.94
C ASP A 75 -8.04 7.62 -6.42
N ASP A 76 -9.13 7.41 -5.67
CA ASP A 76 -9.13 7.32 -4.21
C ASP A 76 -8.87 5.89 -3.69
N VAL A 77 -7.82 5.26 -4.20
CA VAL A 77 -7.49 3.85 -3.94
C VAL A 77 -7.29 3.50 -2.46
N LEU A 78 -6.92 4.47 -1.62
CA LEU A 78 -6.67 4.30 -0.18
C LEU A 78 -7.81 4.77 0.74
N LEU A 79 -9.00 5.05 0.20
CA LEU A 79 -10.20 5.28 1.02
C LEU A 79 -10.83 3.97 1.54
N THR A 80 -10.41 2.82 1.01
CA THR A 80 -10.83 1.50 1.52
C THR A 80 -10.14 1.22 2.83
N ILE A 81 -10.93 0.87 3.85
CA ILE A 81 -10.44 0.55 5.19
C ILE A 81 -10.22 -0.96 5.29
N PRO A 82 -9.10 -1.45 5.86
CA PRO A 82 -8.89 -2.87 6.09
C PRO A 82 -9.98 -3.46 6.99
N GLU A 83 -10.34 -4.73 6.78
CA GLU A 83 -11.40 -5.42 7.55
C GLU A 83 -11.09 -5.49 9.05
N ASP A 84 -9.80 -5.58 9.40
CA ASP A 84 -9.31 -5.52 10.77
C ASP A 84 -8.88 -4.08 11.10
N GLY A 85 -9.78 -3.31 11.72
CA GLY A 85 -9.40 -2.00 12.23
C GLY A 85 -8.45 -2.09 13.43
N ARG A 86 -7.76 -0.98 13.69
CA ARG A 86 -6.70 -0.87 14.72
C ARG A 86 -7.02 0.25 15.70
N ILE A 87 -8.30 0.46 16.02
CA ILE A 87 -8.76 1.58 16.83
C ILE A 87 -9.41 1.07 18.12
N ASP A 88 -8.67 1.14 19.22
CA ASP A 88 -9.15 0.70 20.53
C ASP A 88 -9.47 1.88 21.48
N ASP A 89 -10.16 1.57 22.58
CA ASP A 89 -10.39 2.47 23.73
C ASP A 89 -10.91 3.87 23.34
N ILE A 90 -11.94 3.88 22.49
CA ILE A 90 -12.54 5.11 21.97
C ILE A 90 -13.35 5.83 23.06
N SER A 91 -12.94 7.06 23.37
CA SER A 91 -13.65 7.99 24.24
C SER A 91 -13.91 9.31 23.52
N THR A 92 -15.09 9.90 23.69
CA THR A 92 -15.48 11.15 23.04
C THR A 92 -16.08 12.14 24.03
N THR A 93 -15.70 13.41 23.90
CA THR A 93 -16.24 14.53 24.68
C THR A 93 -16.64 15.66 23.74
N ALA A 94 -17.90 16.10 23.78
CA ALA A 94 -18.38 17.22 22.98
C ALA A 94 -18.39 18.53 23.78
N LYS A 95 -18.00 19.61 23.12
CA LYS A 95 -18.20 21.00 23.56
C LYS A 95 -18.91 21.76 22.44
N GLY A 96 -20.25 21.75 22.48
CA GLY A 96 -21.07 22.27 21.39
C GLY A 96 -20.97 21.38 20.15
N ASP A 97 -20.53 21.96 19.04
CA ASP A 97 -20.40 21.32 17.74
C ASP A 97 -18.98 20.77 17.46
N ARG A 98 -18.09 20.88 18.46
CA ARG A 98 -16.74 20.34 18.46
C ARG A 98 -16.65 19.09 19.34
N VAL A 99 -16.14 17.99 18.78
CA VAL A 99 -15.95 16.72 19.49
C VAL A 99 -14.48 16.39 19.55
N THR A 100 -13.97 16.22 20.76
CA THR A 100 -12.63 15.69 21.01
C THR A 100 -12.74 14.19 21.24
N ALA A 101 -12.02 13.41 20.45
CA ALA A 101 -11.94 11.95 20.57
C ALA A 101 -10.54 11.54 21.02
N SER A 102 -10.46 10.61 21.96
CA SER A 102 -9.23 9.91 22.33
C SER A 102 -9.40 8.43 22.07
N PHE A 103 -8.37 7.80 21.52
CA PHE A 103 -8.37 6.39 21.13
C PHE A 103 -6.93 5.87 21.06
N LEU A 104 -6.76 4.57 21.00
CA LEU A 104 -5.50 3.92 20.69
C LEU A 104 -5.46 3.61 19.19
N LEU A 105 -4.37 3.98 18.50
CA LEU A 105 -4.04 3.46 17.18
C LEU A 105 -2.82 2.56 17.32
N ASP A 106 -2.96 1.29 16.95
CA ASP A 106 -1.88 0.32 17.09
C ASP A 106 -1.25 0.32 18.50
N GLY A 107 -2.11 0.34 19.53
CA GLY A 107 -1.70 0.42 20.94
C GLY A 107 -1.16 1.76 21.43
N THR A 108 -1.03 2.78 20.57
CA THR A 108 -0.53 4.11 20.93
C THR A 108 -1.67 5.12 21.11
N ARG A 109 -1.66 5.89 22.20
CA ARG A 109 -2.70 6.88 22.50
C ARG A 109 -2.62 8.10 21.59
N HIS A 110 -3.74 8.43 20.96
CA HIS A 110 -3.92 9.62 20.14
C HIS A 110 -5.17 10.41 20.56
N GLU A 111 -5.22 11.66 20.11
CA GLU A 111 -6.37 12.55 20.26
C GLU A 111 -6.61 13.27 18.94
N ALA A 112 -7.88 13.38 18.53
CA ALA A 112 -8.30 14.08 17.33
C ALA A 112 -9.55 14.92 17.61
N VAL A 113 -9.67 16.03 16.89
CA VAL A 113 -10.80 16.96 17.00
C VAL A 113 -11.62 16.91 15.72
N TYR A 114 -12.93 16.81 15.88
CA TYR A 114 -13.91 16.76 14.80
C TYR A 114 -14.92 17.90 14.98
N ASP A 115 -15.04 18.74 13.95
CA ASP A 115 -16.10 19.75 13.88
C ASP A 115 -17.30 19.14 13.13
N VAL A 116 -18.45 19.10 13.79
CA VAL A 116 -19.71 18.54 13.27
C VAL A 116 -20.80 19.60 13.26
N ALA A 117 -21.93 19.32 12.61
CA ALA A 117 -23.10 20.19 12.65
C ALA A 117 -24.39 19.37 12.51
N PRO A 118 -25.52 19.86 13.05
CA PRO A 118 -26.83 19.28 12.76
C PRO A 118 -27.15 19.38 11.26
N THR A 119 -27.52 18.27 10.64
CA THR A 119 -27.89 18.19 9.21
C THR A 119 -29.40 18.02 9.00
N GLY A 120 -30.16 17.85 10.09
CA GLY A 120 -31.61 17.69 10.06
C GLY A 120 -32.11 16.85 11.22
N ALA A 121 -33.23 16.15 11.01
CA ALA A 121 -33.80 15.23 11.99
C ALA A 121 -34.13 13.87 11.35
N PHE A 122 -33.57 12.81 11.91
CA PHE A 122 -33.97 11.44 11.60
C PHE A 122 -35.34 11.14 12.23
N GLY A 123 -36.29 10.68 11.41
CA GLY A 123 -37.66 10.40 11.83
C GLY A 123 -38.41 11.62 12.42
N GLY A 124 -37.94 12.84 12.15
CA GLY A 124 -38.50 14.08 12.68
C GLY A 124 -38.25 14.36 14.17
N LEU A 125 -37.54 13.47 14.88
CA LEU A 125 -37.38 13.54 16.34
C LEU A 125 -35.91 13.51 16.79
N PHE A 126 -35.05 12.82 16.05
CA PHE A 126 -33.66 12.61 16.45
C PHE A 126 -32.72 13.50 15.65
N THR A 127 -31.81 14.20 16.30
CA THR A 127 -30.88 15.07 15.59
C THR A 127 -29.97 14.26 14.68
N ALA A 128 -29.97 14.58 13.39
CA ALA A 128 -29.00 14.07 12.45
C ALA A 128 -27.76 14.96 12.47
N TRP A 129 -26.57 14.35 12.44
CA TRP A 129 -25.29 15.04 12.46
C TRP A 129 -24.49 14.73 11.19
N GLY A 130 -23.61 15.65 10.83
CA GLY A 130 -22.62 15.45 9.76
C GLY A 130 -21.35 16.24 10.07
N PHE A 131 -20.25 15.86 9.44
CA PHE A 131 -19.00 16.60 9.57
C PHE A 131 -19.08 17.95 8.85
N ARG A 132 -18.62 19.02 9.52
CA ARG A 132 -18.44 20.33 8.89
C ARG A 132 -17.22 20.33 7.97
N THR A 133 -16.18 19.63 8.39
CA THR A 133 -14.97 19.35 7.62
C THR A 133 -14.82 17.85 7.52
N THR A 134 -14.74 17.34 6.29
CA THR A 134 -14.58 15.92 6.03
C THR A 134 -13.40 15.36 6.83
N PRO A 135 -13.58 14.23 7.54
CA PRO A 135 -12.54 13.63 8.38
C PRO A 135 -11.54 12.85 7.52
N THR A 136 -10.84 13.54 6.63
CA THR A 136 -9.79 12.96 5.78
C THR A 136 -8.42 13.44 6.20
N ALA A 137 -7.41 12.63 5.93
CA ALA A 137 -6.00 12.95 6.08
C ALA A 137 -5.25 12.61 4.78
N PHE A 138 -3.96 12.92 4.74
CA PHE A 138 -3.09 12.64 3.60
C PHE A 138 -1.97 11.69 4.01
N LEU A 139 -1.66 10.77 3.10
CA LEU A 139 -0.50 9.90 3.17
C LEU A 139 0.43 10.24 2.01
N ASP A 140 1.62 10.75 2.31
CA ASP A 140 2.69 10.97 1.34
C ASP A 140 3.60 9.74 1.36
N VAL A 141 3.52 8.88 0.33
CA VAL A 141 4.35 7.68 0.22
C VAL A 141 5.43 7.87 -0.82
N THR A 142 6.68 7.57 -0.44
CA THR A 142 7.83 7.49 -1.36
C THR A 142 8.25 6.04 -1.52
N PRO A 143 7.86 5.35 -2.60
CA PRO A 143 8.38 4.02 -2.89
C PRO A 143 9.72 4.15 -3.62
N GLU A 144 10.78 3.65 -3.01
CA GLU A 144 12.13 3.72 -3.56
C GLU A 144 12.32 2.61 -4.60
N HIS A 145 13.00 2.91 -5.71
CA HIS A 145 13.43 1.96 -6.76
C HIS A 145 12.34 1.22 -7.59
N ASP A 146 11.12 0.99 -7.05
CA ASP A 146 9.95 0.45 -7.75
C ASP A 146 8.73 1.31 -7.38
N PRO A 147 7.97 1.90 -8.32
CA PRO A 147 6.79 2.72 -8.00
C PRO A 147 5.63 1.91 -7.43
N ARG A 148 5.76 0.58 -7.34
CA ARG A 148 4.71 -0.32 -6.90
C ARG A 148 4.97 -0.75 -5.46
N PHE A 149 3.95 -0.63 -4.65
CA PHE A 149 3.94 -1.06 -3.26
C PHE A 149 2.54 -1.57 -2.90
N THR A 150 2.43 -2.17 -1.73
CA THR A 150 1.17 -2.63 -1.17
C THR A 150 0.88 -1.81 0.08
N ALA A 151 -0.34 -1.32 0.24
CA ALA A 151 -0.79 -0.58 1.40
C ALA A 151 -2.02 -1.29 1.99
N ASN A 152 -1.90 -1.86 3.20
CA ASN A 152 -2.97 -2.66 3.83
C ASN A 152 -3.55 -3.74 2.88
N GLY A 153 -2.69 -4.41 2.11
CA GLY A 153 -3.11 -5.45 1.15
C GLY A 153 -3.62 -4.94 -0.21
N VAL A 154 -3.73 -3.62 -0.40
CA VAL A 154 -4.10 -3.01 -1.68
C VAL A 154 -2.85 -2.73 -2.51
N ASP A 155 -2.78 -3.26 -3.73
CA ASP A 155 -1.69 -2.96 -4.65
C ASP A 155 -1.84 -1.54 -5.21
N VAL A 156 -0.80 -0.73 -5.00
CA VAL A 156 -0.74 0.67 -5.41
C VAL A 156 0.44 0.88 -6.36
N LYS A 157 0.22 1.72 -7.36
CA LYS A 157 1.28 2.25 -8.21
C LYS A 157 1.35 3.76 -8.04
N ALA A 158 2.46 4.26 -7.50
CA ALA A 158 2.79 5.67 -7.41
C ALA A 158 3.04 6.29 -8.77
N GLU A 159 3.10 7.63 -8.81
CA GLU A 159 3.42 8.39 -10.03
C GLU A 159 4.81 8.05 -10.58
N GLY A 160 5.75 7.74 -9.68
CA GLY A 160 7.11 7.32 -10.00
C GLY A 160 7.79 6.65 -8.81
N SER A 161 8.93 6.01 -9.06
CA SER A 161 9.83 5.60 -7.98
C SER A 161 10.57 6.83 -7.46
N ASP A 162 10.97 6.79 -6.18
CA ASP A 162 11.80 7.80 -5.53
C ASP A 162 11.15 9.20 -5.48
N ILE A 163 9.83 9.27 -5.69
CA ILE A 163 9.01 10.48 -5.65
C ILE A 163 7.87 10.26 -4.66
N ALA A 164 7.61 11.25 -3.81
CA ALA A 164 6.46 11.22 -2.92
C ALA A 164 5.16 11.40 -3.72
N THR A 165 4.27 10.40 -3.66
CA THR A 165 2.90 10.51 -4.16
C THR A 165 1.93 10.66 -2.99
N ARG A 166 0.97 11.57 -3.13
CA ARG A 166 -0.03 11.87 -2.10
C ARG A 166 -1.31 11.09 -2.32
N TYR A 167 -1.80 10.46 -1.27
CA TYR A 167 -3.07 9.74 -1.23
C TYR A 167 -4.00 10.33 -0.17
N THR A 168 -5.29 10.39 -0.47
CA THR A 168 -6.33 10.77 0.50
C THR A 168 -6.81 9.52 1.25
N VAL A 169 -6.92 9.64 2.57
CA VAL A 169 -7.37 8.54 3.46
C VAL A 169 -8.40 9.07 4.45
N LEU A 170 -9.24 8.19 5.00
CA LEU A 170 -10.10 8.54 6.14
C LEU A 170 -9.26 8.67 7.42
N ALA A 171 -9.66 9.53 8.36
CA ALA A 171 -8.88 9.85 9.56
C ALA A 171 -9.64 9.52 10.87
N PRO A 172 -9.05 8.72 11.79
CA PRO A 172 -7.70 8.21 11.74
C PRO A 172 -7.54 7.02 10.78
N ALA A 173 -6.30 6.80 10.34
CA ALA A 173 -5.92 5.58 9.64
C ALA A 173 -4.50 5.13 10.00
N VAL A 174 -4.29 3.82 9.87
CA VAL A 174 -2.98 3.17 9.99
C VAL A 174 -2.75 2.37 8.71
N PHE A 175 -1.60 2.58 8.09
CA PHE A 175 -1.21 1.88 6.86
C PHE A 175 0.08 1.11 7.07
N ASP A 176 0.04 -0.18 6.81
CA ASP A 176 1.21 -1.02 6.65
C ASP A 176 1.61 -0.99 5.18
N LEU A 177 2.78 -0.39 4.92
CA LEU A 177 3.36 -0.27 3.60
C LEU A 177 4.39 -1.37 3.40
N THR A 178 4.25 -2.16 2.34
CA THR A 178 5.11 -3.31 2.05
C THR A 178 5.35 -3.45 0.56
N ARG A 179 6.27 -4.36 0.20
CA ARG A 179 6.38 -4.88 -1.15
C ARG A 179 6.79 -6.34 -1.04
N ASP A 180 6.01 -7.25 -1.63
CA ASP A 180 6.37 -8.65 -1.68
C ASP A 180 6.09 -9.23 -3.08
N THR A 181 7.16 -9.55 -3.81
CA THR A 181 7.09 -10.22 -5.10
C THR A 181 8.19 -11.27 -5.24
N THR A 182 8.17 -12.02 -6.34
CA THR A 182 9.21 -13.00 -6.68
C THR A 182 10.62 -12.44 -6.61
N TYR A 183 10.84 -11.17 -7.00
CA TYR A 183 12.18 -10.58 -7.15
C TYR A 183 12.46 -9.38 -6.26
N LEU A 184 11.43 -8.72 -5.76
CA LEU A 184 11.55 -7.50 -4.97
C LEU A 184 10.87 -7.67 -3.62
N THR A 185 11.44 -7.07 -2.60
CA THR A 185 10.92 -7.07 -1.22
C THR A 185 11.09 -5.69 -0.60
N ALA A 186 10.22 -5.33 0.33
CA ALA A 186 10.42 -4.20 1.22
C ALA A 186 9.94 -4.60 2.62
N ASP A 187 10.69 -4.24 3.65
CA ASP A 187 10.28 -4.43 5.02
C ASP A 187 9.03 -3.61 5.32
N GLN A 188 8.15 -4.16 6.18
CA GLN A 188 6.91 -3.49 6.53
C GLN A 188 7.19 -2.18 7.29
N THR A 189 6.62 -1.10 6.79
CA THR A 189 6.65 0.22 7.44
C THR A 189 5.23 0.65 7.79
N THR A 190 4.95 0.84 9.07
CA THR A 190 3.64 1.32 9.55
C THR A 190 3.61 2.84 9.60
N VAL A 191 2.59 3.44 9.02
CA VAL A 191 2.39 4.90 8.96
C VAL A 191 1.02 5.25 9.55
N VAL A 192 1.00 6.27 10.42
CA VAL A 192 -0.20 6.66 11.18
C VAL A 192 -0.64 8.07 10.80
N ALA A 193 -1.87 8.20 10.32
CA ALA A 193 -2.57 9.46 10.10
C ALA A 193 -3.62 9.64 11.19
N ALA A 194 -3.23 10.21 12.34
CA ALA A 194 -4.04 10.16 13.57
C ALA A 194 -5.22 11.15 13.64
N ALA A 195 -5.25 12.18 12.79
CA ALA A 195 -6.23 13.26 12.90
C ALA A 195 -6.66 13.82 11.54
N PRO A 196 -7.88 14.39 11.42
CA PRO A 196 -8.30 15.12 10.22
C PRO A 196 -7.29 16.20 9.82
N GLY A 197 -6.98 16.27 8.52
CA GLY A 197 -6.01 17.21 7.95
C GLY A 197 -4.54 16.88 8.21
N ALA A 198 -4.23 15.79 8.94
CA ALA A 198 -2.85 15.36 9.13
C ALA A 198 -2.20 14.93 7.81
N VAL A 199 -0.88 15.10 7.72
CA VAL A 199 -0.06 14.56 6.62
C VAL A 199 0.91 13.56 7.23
N ALA A 200 0.68 12.28 6.99
CA ALA A 200 1.58 11.22 7.40
C ALA A 200 2.53 10.89 6.24
N LYS A 201 3.79 10.55 6.55
CA LYS A 201 4.82 10.26 5.55
C LYS A 201 5.32 8.84 5.72
N GLY A 202 5.45 8.13 4.61
CA GLY A 202 5.95 6.76 4.55
C GLY A 202 6.97 6.58 3.45
N THR A 203 7.95 5.73 3.70
CA THR A 203 8.91 5.27 2.69
C THR A 203 8.77 3.76 2.54
N VAL A 204 8.85 3.27 1.31
CA VAL A 204 8.90 1.83 1.01
C VAL A 204 10.24 1.56 0.35
N ASP A 205 11.21 1.07 1.12
CA ASP A 205 12.55 0.75 0.62
C ASP A 205 12.51 -0.60 -0.11
N VAL A 206 12.41 -0.55 -1.44
CA VAL A 206 12.31 -1.75 -2.27
C VAL A 206 13.70 -2.25 -2.63
N GLU A 207 13.99 -3.45 -2.14
CA GLU A 207 15.26 -4.14 -2.32
C GLU A 207 15.14 -5.40 -3.21
N PRO A 208 16.21 -5.75 -3.95
CA PRO A 208 16.24 -6.99 -4.70
C PRO A 208 16.37 -8.20 -3.77
N ARG A 209 15.48 -9.19 -3.94
CA ARG A 209 15.59 -10.48 -3.27
C ARG A 209 16.78 -11.27 -3.79
N LYS A 210 17.21 -12.26 -2.99
CA LYS A 210 18.19 -13.27 -3.42
C LYS A 210 17.74 -14.02 -4.67
N SER A 211 16.44 -14.32 -4.79
CA SER A 211 15.84 -14.95 -5.98
C SER A 211 16.08 -14.15 -7.26
N PHE A 212 16.11 -12.82 -7.18
CA PHE A 212 16.39 -11.96 -8.33
C PHE A 212 17.85 -12.07 -8.76
N THR A 213 18.77 -11.91 -7.80
CA THR A 213 20.22 -12.06 -8.06
C THR A 213 20.54 -13.46 -8.58
N ASP A 214 19.93 -14.50 -8.03
CA ASP A 214 20.08 -15.89 -8.47
C ASP A 214 19.52 -16.12 -9.87
N GLY A 215 18.40 -15.49 -10.21
CA GLY A 215 17.80 -15.52 -11.54
C GLY A 215 18.72 -14.95 -12.60
N VAL A 216 19.17 -13.72 -12.39
CA VAL A 216 20.09 -13.03 -13.32
C VAL A 216 21.40 -13.81 -13.46
N ARG A 217 21.98 -14.27 -12.35
CA ARG A 217 23.21 -15.07 -12.37
C ARG A 217 23.06 -16.35 -13.18
N ARG A 218 21.95 -17.06 -13.02
CA ARG A 218 21.69 -18.30 -13.75
C ARG A 218 21.58 -18.03 -15.26
N ASP A 219 20.89 -16.98 -15.66
CA ASP A 219 20.67 -16.65 -17.07
C ASP A 219 21.96 -16.17 -17.75
N VAL A 220 22.74 -15.31 -17.09
CA VAL A 220 24.07 -14.88 -17.57
C VAL A 220 25.02 -16.08 -17.68
N THR A 221 25.07 -16.93 -16.65
CA THR A 221 25.92 -18.14 -16.66
C THR A 221 25.52 -19.07 -17.80
N LYS A 222 24.21 -19.28 -18.00
CA LYS A 222 23.69 -20.10 -19.09
C LYS A 222 24.10 -19.54 -20.44
N TYR A 223 23.90 -18.25 -20.68
CA TYR A 223 24.26 -17.58 -21.93
C TYR A 223 25.75 -17.74 -22.26
N LEU A 224 26.64 -17.43 -21.30
CA LEU A 224 28.08 -17.57 -21.49
C LEU A 224 28.47 -19.03 -21.79
N ARG A 225 27.89 -19.99 -21.07
CA ARG A 225 28.21 -21.42 -21.18
C ARG A 225 27.63 -22.10 -22.43
N THR A 226 26.47 -21.67 -22.92
CA THR A 226 25.78 -22.40 -24.02
C THR A 226 25.83 -21.68 -25.34
N THR A 227 26.01 -20.35 -25.32
CA THR A 227 25.97 -19.52 -26.52
C THR A 227 27.34 -18.94 -26.85
N CYS A 228 28.12 -18.52 -25.85
CA CYS A 228 29.43 -17.92 -26.11
C CYS A 228 30.52 -18.94 -26.33
N VAL A 229 30.78 -19.80 -25.34
CA VAL A 229 31.88 -20.78 -25.44
C VAL A 229 31.68 -21.82 -26.55
N SER A 230 30.45 -22.02 -27.05
CA SER A 230 30.17 -22.92 -28.16
C SER A 230 30.63 -22.38 -29.52
N GLN A 231 30.91 -21.07 -29.62
CA GLN A 231 31.31 -20.44 -30.88
C GLN A 231 32.81 -20.67 -31.11
N LYS A 232 33.12 -21.26 -32.26
CA LYS A 232 34.47 -21.70 -32.63
C LYS A 232 35.25 -20.61 -33.40
N VAL A 233 35.25 -19.40 -32.87
CA VAL A 233 35.88 -18.21 -33.49
C VAL A 233 36.61 -17.41 -32.41
N LEU A 234 37.63 -16.63 -32.80
CA LEU A 234 38.41 -15.79 -31.88
C LEU A 234 37.59 -14.64 -31.27
N PHE A 235 36.54 -14.18 -31.97
CA PHE A 235 35.61 -13.16 -31.49
C PHE A 235 34.17 -13.67 -31.60
N PRO A 236 33.68 -14.41 -30.59
CA PRO A 236 32.31 -14.88 -30.55
C PRO A 236 31.30 -13.72 -30.63
N ALA A 237 30.36 -13.81 -31.54
CA ALA A 237 29.35 -12.77 -31.76
C ALA A 237 28.42 -12.67 -30.54
N GLY A 238 28.22 -11.43 -30.06
CA GLY A 238 27.38 -11.14 -28.89
C GLY A 238 28.01 -11.47 -27.54
N CYS A 239 29.28 -11.85 -27.51
CA CYS A 239 29.96 -12.29 -26.29
C CYS A 239 30.98 -11.26 -25.79
N PRO A 240 31.20 -11.22 -24.46
CA PRO A 240 32.02 -10.17 -23.86
C PRO A 240 33.54 -10.42 -23.96
N PHE A 241 33.96 -11.57 -24.50
CA PHE A 241 35.36 -11.95 -24.63
C PHE A 241 35.75 -12.23 -26.08
N GLY A 242 37.03 -12.05 -26.37
CA GLY A 242 37.65 -12.37 -27.64
C GLY A 242 39.15 -12.07 -27.60
N LYS A 243 39.89 -12.63 -28.55
CA LYS A 243 41.35 -12.47 -28.61
C LYS A 243 41.79 -12.13 -30.03
N GLU A 244 42.52 -11.03 -30.17
CA GLU A 244 43.21 -10.72 -31.42
C GLU A 244 44.47 -11.58 -31.55
N VAL A 245 44.69 -12.10 -32.75
CA VAL A 245 45.87 -12.88 -33.12
C VAL A 245 46.36 -12.33 -34.45
N ASP A 246 47.54 -11.71 -34.46
CA ASP A 246 48.14 -11.11 -35.65
C ASP A 246 48.64 -12.16 -36.65
N ASP A 247 48.98 -13.34 -36.13
CA ASP A 247 49.53 -14.46 -36.87
C ASP A 247 48.45 -15.36 -37.47
N ARG A 248 48.86 -16.33 -38.30
CA ARG A 248 47.92 -17.24 -38.96
C ARG A 248 47.39 -18.27 -37.96
N VAL A 249 46.09 -18.23 -37.68
CA VAL A 249 45.41 -19.30 -36.93
C VAL A 249 45.42 -20.60 -37.74
N THR A 250 45.92 -21.69 -37.14
CA THR A 250 46.07 -22.99 -37.79
C THR A 250 45.13 -24.07 -37.23
N SER A 251 44.56 -23.88 -36.05
CA SER A 251 43.54 -24.77 -35.49
C SER A 251 42.22 -24.04 -35.20
N THR A 252 41.20 -24.79 -34.75
CA THR A 252 39.90 -24.22 -34.44
C THR A 252 39.89 -23.73 -32.99
N PRO A 253 39.59 -22.44 -32.72
CA PRO A 253 39.53 -21.91 -31.36
C PRO A 253 38.55 -22.68 -30.49
N THR A 254 38.97 -23.01 -29.28
CA THR A 254 38.08 -23.56 -28.25
C THR A 254 38.05 -22.63 -27.04
N TRP A 255 36.85 -22.39 -26.55
CA TRP A 255 36.60 -21.53 -25.41
C TRP A 255 36.04 -22.34 -24.25
N SER A 256 36.48 -22.01 -23.04
CA SER A 256 35.83 -22.46 -21.81
C SER A 256 35.75 -21.32 -20.79
N MET A 257 35.07 -21.55 -19.68
CA MET A 257 34.91 -20.54 -18.62
C MET A 257 35.74 -20.95 -17.40
N THR A 258 36.72 -20.14 -17.02
CA THR A 258 37.51 -20.34 -15.79
C THR A 258 36.95 -19.56 -14.61
N ALA A 259 36.31 -18.42 -14.87
CA ALA A 259 35.59 -17.67 -13.85
C ALA A 259 34.36 -16.95 -14.43
N TYR A 260 33.19 -17.21 -13.85
CA TYR A 260 31.97 -16.47 -14.18
C TYR A 260 31.92 -15.13 -13.43
N PRO A 261 31.44 -14.05 -14.06
CA PRO A 261 31.33 -12.76 -13.41
C PRO A 261 30.30 -12.82 -12.27
N PRO A 262 30.62 -12.26 -11.07
CA PRO A 262 29.65 -12.15 -10.00
C PRO A 262 28.51 -11.21 -10.40
N VAL A 263 27.31 -11.45 -9.87
CA VAL A 263 26.14 -10.60 -10.11
C VAL A 263 25.83 -9.81 -8.85
N ALA A 264 25.83 -8.48 -8.97
CA ALA A 264 25.36 -7.55 -7.95
C ALA A 264 24.43 -6.54 -8.60
N LEU A 265 23.16 -6.54 -8.18
CA LEU A 265 22.13 -5.66 -8.71
C LEU A 265 22.16 -4.30 -8.03
N LYS A 266 21.88 -3.25 -8.80
CA LYS A 266 21.62 -1.90 -8.32
C LYS A 266 20.38 -1.33 -8.99
N PRO A 267 19.57 -0.55 -8.26
CA PRO A 267 18.46 0.15 -8.85
C PRO A 267 18.95 1.25 -9.80
N THR A 268 18.14 1.58 -10.79
CA THR A 268 18.36 2.73 -11.67
C THR A 268 17.29 3.79 -11.43
N LYS A 269 17.45 4.97 -12.03
CA LYS A 269 16.41 6.02 -12.01
C LYS A 269 15.16 5.63 -12.81
N THR A 270 15.26 4.60 -13.65
CA THR A 270 14.11 4.11 -14.41
C THR A 270 13.46 2.99 -13.62
N SER A 271 12.25 3.25 -13.14
CA SER A 271 11.39 2.27 -12.47
C SER A 271 11.43 0.90 -13.14
N GLY A 272 11.71 -0.15 -12.36
CA GLY A 272 11.69 -1.54 -12.83
C GLY A 272 12.89 -1.94 -13.71
N VAL A 273 13.85 -1.02 -13.90
CA VAL A 273 15.12 -1.28 -14.58
C VAL A 273 16.22 -1.33 -13.53
N TRP A 274 16.96 -2.43 -13.54
CA TRP A 274 18.08 -2.70 -12.65
C TRP A 274 19.35 -2.85 -13.46
N ILE A 275 20.48 -2.57 -12.83
CA ILE A 275 21.78 -2.76 -13.44
C ILE A 275 22.59 -3.80 -12.69
N VAL A 276 23.17 -4.74 -13.41
CA VAL A 276 24.25 -5.57 -12.90
C VAL A 276 25.51 -4.71 -12.93
N LYS A 277 26.08 -4.43 -11.75
CA LYS A 277 27.36 -3.71 -11.65
C LYS A 277 28.39 -4.37 -12.54
N ARG A 278 29.27 -3.54 -13.13
CA ARG A 278 30.44 -4.01 -13.88
C ARG A 278 31.17 -5.09 -13.08
N ALA A 279 31.29 -6.27 -13.68
CA ALA A 279 31.85 -7.45 -13.06
C ALA A 279 32.80 -8.18 -14.01
N ALA A 280 33.96 -8.58 -13.48
CA ALA A 280 34.98 -9.27 -14.25
C ALA A 280 34.74 -10.78 -14.29
N GLY A 281 34.90 -11.38 -15.47
CA GLY A 281 34.96 -12.81 -15.72
C GLY A 281 36.26 -13.20 -16.43
N ARG A 282 36.48 -14.50 -16.60
CA ARG A 282 37.60 -15.05 -17.38
C ARG A 282 37.12 -16.21 -18.24
N ALA A 283 37.44 -16.13 -19.52
CA ALA A 283 37.29 -17.20 -20.48
C ALA A 283 38.67 -17.74 -20.84
N HIS A 284 38.77 -19.04 -21.06
CA HIS A 284 40.02 -19.69 -21.43
C HIS A 284 40.01 -19.99 -22.92
N LEU A 285 41.07 -19.60 -23.62
CA LEU A 285 41.25 -19.83 -25.05
C LEU A 285 42.35 -20.87 -25.26
N GLU A 286 42.03 -21.92 -26.02
CA GLU A 286 43.02 -22.82 -26.60
C GLU A 286 42.91 -22.76 -28.14
N VAL A 287 44.00 -22.39 -28.80
CA VAL A 287 44.13 -22.36 -30.27
C VAL A 287 45.59 -22.44 -30.71
N GLU A 288 45.85 -23.03 -31.86
CA GLU A 288 47.19 -23.07 -32.48
C GLU A 288 47.32 -21.95 -33.51
N ALA A 289 48.49 -21.32 -33.56
CA ALA A 289 48.84 -20.30 -34.53
C ALA A 289 50.23 -20.55 -35.13
N GLN A 290 50.49 -19.92 -36.27
CA GLN A 290 51.75 -19.97 -36.97
C GLN A 290 52.26 -18.56 -37.25
N SER A 291 53.49 -18.28 -36.84
CA SER A 291 54.11 -16.98 -37.08
C SER A 291 54.19 -16.67 -38.56
N LEU A 292 53.73 -15.48 -38.95
CA LEU A 292 53.88 -14.97 -40.31
C LEU A 292 55.32 -14.53 -40.63
N PHE A 293 56.18 -14.38 -39.62
CA PHE A 293 57.57 -13.94 -39.79
C PHE A 293 58.52 -15.10 -40.10
N ASP A 294 58.50 -16.16 -39.29
CA ASP A 294 59.43 -17.29 -39.40
C ASP A 294 58.77 -18.65 -39.67
N GLY A 295 57.44 -18.71 -39.69
CA GLY A 295 56.68 -19.92 -39.97
C GLY A 295 56.63 -20.93 -38.81
N GLN A 296 57.12 -20.60 -37.61
CA GLN A 296 57.02 -21.51 -36.46
C GLN A 296 55.59 -21.60 -35.93
N ALA A 297 55.19 -22.82 -35.54
CA ALA A 297 53.90 -23.07 -34.89
C ALA A 297 54.02 -22.90 -33.37
N TYR A 298 52.97 -22.38 -32.75
CA TYR A 298 52.87 -22.19 -31.30
C TYR A 298 51.42 -22.28 -30.82
N ASP A 299 51.25 -22.57 -29.53
CA ASP A 299 49.94 -22.68 -28.88
C ASP A 299 49.61 -21.37 -28.14
N ILE A 300 48.37 -20.93 -28.28
CA ILE A 300 47.75 -19.90 -27.45
C ILE A 300 46.85 -20.63 -26.47
N ASP A 301 47.31 -20.71 -25.24
CA ASP A 301 46.65 -21.31 -24.08
C ASP A 301 46.68 -20.26 -22.95
N GLU A 302 45.63 -19.46 -22.84
CA GLU A 302 45.57 -18.37 -21.88
C GLU A 302 44.16 -18.00 -21.40
N ASP A 303 44.10 -17.44 -20.19
CA ASP A 303 42.90 -16.83 -19.63
C ASP A 303 42.72 -15.40 -20.18
N VAL A 304 41.66 -15.19 -20.94
CA VAL A 304 41.23 -13.89 -21.46
C VAL A 304 40.25 -13.25 -20.47
N PRO A 305 40.64 -12.14 -19.79
CA PRO A 305 39.74 -11.41 -18.91
C PRO A 305 38.71 -10.64 -19.74
N PHE A 306 37.50 -10.53 -19.18
CA PHE A 306 36.46 -9.69 -19.75
C PHE A 306 35.62 -9.05 -18.65
N ASP A 307 34.91 -7.98 -18.98
CA ASP A 307 33.94 -7.35 -18.10
C ASP A 307 32.56 -7.43 -18.70
N VAL A 308 31.55 -7.52 -17.83
CA VAL A 308 30.14 -7.46 -18.21
C VAL A 308 29.42 -6.40 -17.42
N GLU A 309 28.48 -5.74 -18.09
CA GLU A 309 27.50 -4.84 -17.49
C GLU A 309 26.17 -5.11 -18.20
N TYR A 310 25.09 -5.28 -17.44
CA TYR A 310 23.79 -5.65 -17.99
C TYR A 310 22.69 -4.77 -17.43
N LEU A 311 21.74 -4.39 -18.27
CA LEU A 311 20.44 -3.91 -17.85
C LEU A 311 19.49 -5.09 -17.68
N VAL A 312 18.72 -5.08 -16.60
CA VAL A 312 17.75 -6.13 -16.27
C VAL A 312 16.39 -5.50 -16.06
N THR A 313 15.38 -5.99 -16.77
CA THR A 313 14.00 -5.57 -16.59
C THR A 313 13.14 -6.75 -16.16
N ILE A 314 12.18 -6.48 -15.27
CA ILE A 314 11.20 -7.47 -14.81
C ILE A 314 9.94 -7.31 -15.64
N GLY A 315 9.61 -8.32 -16.44
CA GLY A 315 8.37 -8.41 -17.20
C GLY A 315 7.13 -8.56 -16.30
N SER A 316 5.94 -8.33 -16.86
CA SER A 316 4.67 -8.50 -16.14
C SER A 316 4.37 -9.97 -15.77
N ASP A 317 4.99 -10.92 -16.48
CA ASP A 317 4.93 -12.37 -16.27
C ASP A 317 6.06 -12.90 -15.36
N ASN A 318 6.80 -12.00 -14.69
CA ASN A 318 8.03 -12.31 -13.95
C ASN A 318 9.15 -12.91 -14.83
N ASN A 319 9.14 -12.73 -16.14
CA ASN A 319 10.34 -12.98 -16.93
C ASN A 319 11.41 -11.91 -16.66
N LEU A 320 12.66 -12.32 -16.76
CA LEU A 320 13.80 -11.39 -16.73
C LEU A 320 14.28 -11.19 -18.15
N THR A 321 14.30 -9.93 -18.60
CA THR A 321 14.99 -9.55 -19.83
C THR A 321 16.32 -8.93 -19.46
N ILE A 322 17.41 -9.49 -20.00
CA ILE A 322 18.78 -9.09 -19.72
C ILE A 322 19.41 -8.59 -21.01
N THR A 323 19.85 -7.33 -21.02
CA THR A 323 20.45 -6.69 -22.19
C THR A 323 21.86 -6.22 -21.86
N PRO A 324 22.89 -6.58 -22.66
CA PRO A 324 24.24 -6.03 -22.51
C PRO A 324 24.23 -4.50 -22.60
N ARG A 325 25.11 -3.86 -21.83
CA ARG A 325 25.30 -2.40 -21.82
C ARG A 325 26.68 -2.02 -22.37
#